data_AF-A0A1I5CGQ2-F1
#
_entry.id   AF-A0A1I5CGQ2-F1
#
_cell.length_a   1.000
_cell.length_b   1.000
_cell.length_c   1.000
_cell.angle_alpha   90.00
_cell.angle_beta   90.00
_cell.angle_gamma   90.00
#
_symmetry.space_group_name_H-M   'P 1'
#
loop_
_entity.id
_entity.type
_entity.pdbx_description
1 polymer ?
#
loop_
_entity_poly.entity_id
_entity_poly.type
_entity_poly.pdbx_seq_one_letter_code
_entity_poly.pdbx_strand_id
1 'polypeptide(L)' 'MCEQTINDLQIVLNNIDSRIEKNNTISSKELQYLMYQKIKIQQLIDDLNQKNDYFVKCNP' A
#
# COMPACT_ATOMS: atom_id res chain seq x y z
N MET A 1 -11.85 -13.19 -0.33
CA MET A 1 -11.20 -12.43 -1.42
C MET A 1 -10.41 -11.27 -0.82
N CYS A 2 -9.46 -11.55 0.08
CA CYS A 2 -8.78 -10.48 0.84
C CYS A 2 -7.25 -10.60 0.85
N GLU A 3 -6.69 -11.80 1.01
CA GLU A 3 -5.23 -11.96 1.06
C GLU A 3 -4.55 -11.65 -0.28
N GLN A 4 -5.11 -12.09 -1.40
CA GLN A 4 -4.55 -11.80 -2.73
C GLN A 4 -4.50 -10.30 -3.02
N THR A 5 -5.60 -9.58 -2.73
CA THR A 5 -5.65 -8.12 -2.93
C THR A 5 -4.66 -7.38 -2.04
N ILE A 6 -4.51 -7.78 -0.77
CA ILE A 6 -3.51 -7.17 0.12
C ILE A 6 -2.09 -7.45 -0.37
N ASN A 7 -1.80 -8.68 -0.82
CA ASN A 7 -0.50 -9.04 -1.38
C ASN A 7 -0.18 -8.25 -2.65
N ASP A 8 -1.16 -8.07 -3.55
CA ASP A 8 -1.00 -7.27 -4.76
C ASP A 8 -0.70 -5.79 -4.41
N LEU A 9 -1.38 -5.22 -3.42
CA LEU A 9 -1.12 -3.86 -2.94
C LEU A 9 0.28 -3.74 -2.30
N GLN A 10 0.75 -4.75 -1.58
CA GLN A 10 2.11 -4.79 -1.04
C GLN A 10 3.17 -4.83 -2.16
N ILE A 11 2.92 -5.56 -3.25
CA ILE A 11 3.80 -5.55 -4.43
C ILE A 11 3.88 -4.13 -5.03
N VAL A 12 2.75 -3.41 -5.10
CA VAL A 12 2.75 -2.02 -5.57
C VAL A 12 3.58 -1.10 -4.65
N LEU A 13 3.48 -1.25 -3.33
CA LEU A 13 4.31 -0.50 -2.38
C LEU A 13 5.81 -0.77 -2.60
N ASN A 14 6.21 -2.04 -2.76
CA ASN A 14 7.59 -2.41 -3.02
C ASN A 14 8.12 -1.83 -4.34
N ASN A 15 7.28 -1.74 -5.36
CA ASN A 15 7.63 -1.12 -6.64
C ASN A 15 7.82 0.40 -6.52
N ILE A 16 6.99 1.07 -5.70
CA ILE A 16 7.15 2.50 -5.40
C ILE A 16 8.48 2.73 -4.67
N ASP A 17 8.78 1.92 -3.66
CA ASP A 17 10.03 2.04 -2.90
C ASP A 17 11.25 1.79 -3.77
N SER A 18 11.20 0.73 -4.59
CA SER A 18 12.25 0.45 -5.59
C SER A 18 12.47 1.62 -6.55
N ARG A 19 11.40 2.33 -6.94
CA ARG A 19 11.49 3.47 -7.85
C ARG A 19 12.09 4.71 -7.17
N ILE A 20 11.78 4.93 -5.89
CA ILE A 20 12.38 5.99 -5.07
C ILE A 20 13.87 5.71 -4.85
N GLU A 21 14.23 4.46 -4.54
CA GLU A 21 15.61 4.07 -4.21
C GLU A 21 16.53 3.96 -5.44
N LYS A 22 16.02 3.51 -6.59
CA LYS A 22 16.86 3.30 -7.80
C LYS A 22 17.21 4.59 -8.56
N ASN A 23 16.45 5.67 -8.39
CA ASN A 23 16.62 6.86 -9.22
C ASN A 23 17.33 8.01 -8.49
N ASN A 24 18.61 8.21 -8.82
CA ASN A 24 19.38 9.41 -8.43
C ASN A 24 18.83 10.73 -9.03
N THR A 25 17.81 10.66 -9.88
CA THR A 25 17.23 11.80 -10.62
C THR A 25 15.69 11.80 -10.59
N ILE A 26 15.09 11.35 -9.49
CA ILE A 26 13.65 11.58 -9.28
C ILE A 26 13.40 13.08 -9.09
N SER A 27 12.44 13.63 -9.84
CA SER A 27 12.05 15.02 -9.64
C SER A 27 11.30 15.18 -8.30
N SER A 28 11.38 16.36 -7.68
CA SER A 28 10.63 16.64 -6.45
C SER A 28 9.12 16.39 -6.60
N LYS A 29 8.55 16.73 -7.76
CA LYS A 29 7.13 16.48 -8.07
C LYS A 29 6.81 14.99 -8.17
N GLU A 30 7.66 14.20 -8.82
CA GLU A 30 7.49 12.75 -8.90
C GLU A 30 7.63 12.11 -7.51
N LEU A 31 8.60 12.56 -6.70
CA LEU A 31 8.75 12.09 -5.32
C LEU A 31 7.50 12.34 -4.48
N GLN A 32 6.97 13.58 -4.51
CA GLN A 32 5.75 13.93 -3.79
C GLN A 32 4.57 13.07 -4.23
N TYR A 33 4.43 12.83 -5.54
CA TYR A 33 3.38 12.00 -6.09
C TYR A 33 3.52 10.53 -5.67
N LEU A 34 4.72 9.97 -5.68
CA LEU A 34 5.00 8.60 -5.25
C LEU A 34 4.76 8.42 -3.75
N MET A 35 5.20 9.38 -2.92
CA MET A 35 4.94 9.39 -1.49
C MET A 35 3.44 9.48 -1.17
N TYR A 36 2.70 10.33 -1.89
CA TYR A 36 1.25 10.43 -1.76
C TYR A 36 0.55 9.10 -2.07
N GLN A 37 0.93 8.44 -3.19
CA GLN A 37 0.39 7.14 -3.54
C GLN A 37 0.71 6.06 -2.50
N LYS A 38 1.95 6.04 -2.01
CA LYS A 38 2.39 5.11 -0.97
C LYS A 38 1.50 5.20 0.28
N ILE A 39 1.26 6.43 0.76
CA ILE A 39 0.39 6.68 1.92
C ILE A 39 -1.03 6.17 1.66
N LYS A 40 -1.61 6.45 0.48
CA LYS A 40 -2.97 6.04 0.16
C LYS A 40 -3.14 4.53 0.06
N ILE A 41 -2.16 3.83 -0.49
CA ILE A 41 -2.18 2.36 -0.58
C ILE A 41 -2.03 1.74 0.81
N GLN A 42 -1.16 2.29 1.66
CA GLN A 42 -1.04 1.83 3.04
C GLN A 42 -2.35 1.98 3.82
N GLN A 43 -3.01 3.14 3.71
CA GLN A 43 -4.33 3.37 4.31
C GLN A 43 -5.36 2.34 3.82
N LEU A 44 -5.35 2.01 2.53
CA LEU A 44 -6.27 1.01 1.98
C LEU A 44 -5.98 -0.40 2.53
N ILE A 45 -4.72 -0.79 2.68
CA ILE A 45 -4.35 -2.06 3.30
C ILE A 45 -4.83 -2.11 4.75
N ASP A 46 -4.62 -1.04 5.51
CA ASP A 46 -5.03 -0.95 6.91
C ASP A 46 -6.56 -1.06 7.04
N ASP A 47 -7.32 -0.37 6.17
CA ASP A 47 -8.79 -0.45 6.12
C ASP A 47 -9.29 -1.86 5.77
N LEU A 48 -8.63 -2.54 4.84
CA LEU A 48 -8.96 -3.92 4.45
C LEU A 48 -8.68 -4.92 5.59
N ASN A 49 -7.55 -4.76 6.27
CA ASN A 49 -7.19 -5.57 7.43
C ASN A 49 -8.17 -5.35 8.59
N GLN A 50 -8.52 -4.09 8.89
CA GLN A 50 -9.49 -3.79 9.94
C GLN A 50 -10.86 -4.40 9.64
N LYS A 51 -11.31 -4.34 8.38
CA LYS A 51 -12.56 -4.99 7.97
C LYS A 51 -12.48 -6.50 8.12
N ASN A 52 -11.38 -7.13 7.71
CA ASN A 52 -11.19 -8.58 7.92
C ASN A 52 -11.26 -8.95 9.40
N ASP A 53 -10.56 -8.22 10.26
CA ASP A 53 -10.59 -8.46 11.71
C ASP A 53 -11.99 -8.29 12.29
N TYR A 54 -12.74 -7.30 11.81
CA TYR A 54 -14.13 -7.07 12.23
C TYR A 54 -15.05 -8.22 11.84
N PHE A 55 -14.94 -8.73 10.60
CA PHE A 55 -15.77 -9.84 10.13
C PHE A 55 -15.36 -11.21 10.69
N VAL A 56 -14.08 -11.41 11.04
CA VAL A 56 -13.59 -12.66 11.67
C VAL A 56 -13.97 -12.73 13.16
N LYS A 57 -14.14 -11.59 13.85
CA LYS A 57 -14.52 -11.53 15.28
C LYS A 57 -16.04 -11.60 15.54
N CYS A 58 -16.88 -11.71 14.51
CA CYS A 58 -18.33 -11.85 14.64
C CYS A 58 -18.85 -13.31 14.57
N ASN A 59 -18.03 -14.29 14.97
CA ASN A 59 -18.50 -15.65 15.27
C ASN A 59 -18.18 -15.98 16.74
N PRO A 60 -19.13 -15.80 17.68
CA PRO A 60 -19.07 -16.42 19.00
C PRO A 60 -19.26 -17.95 18.93
#